data_AF-A0A934DIN6-F1
#
_entry.id   AF-A0A934DIN6-F1
#
_cell.length_a   1.000
_cell.length_b   1.000
_cell.length_c   1.000
_cell.angle_alpha   90.00
_cell.angle_beta   90.00
_cell.angle_gamma   90.00
#
_symmetry.space_group_name_H-M   'P 1'
#
loop_
_entity.id
_entity.type
_entity.pdbx_description
1 polymer ?
#
loop_
_entity_poly.entity_id
_entity_poly.type
_entity_poly.pdbx_seq_one_letter_code
_entity_poly.pdbx_strand_id
1 'polypeptide(L)'
;MELNYEFSGFRFEAGPDPDKADRIRVVIFKDGEPFTDLHGRPVQRAFMGNIRPESVEEFCRRFATDKAYRNELLVKQTLSCC
;
A
#
# COMPACT_ATOMS: atom_id res chain seq x y z
N MET A 1 -11.69 5.66 -9.69
CA MET A 1 -12.12 4.32 -9.25
C MET A 1 -11.48 4.08 -7.91
N GLU A 2 -12.28 3.89 -6.87
CA GLU A 2 -11.81 3.59 -5.52
C GLU A 2 -12.05 2.10 -5.26
N LEU A 3 -11.01 1.37 -4.87
CA LEU A 3 -11.04 -0.06 -4.60
C LEU A 3 -10.63 -0.30 -3.15
N ASN A 4 -11.36 -1.17 -2.47
CA ASN A 4 -11.08 -1.53 -1.09
C ASN A 4 -10.78 -3.03 -1.01
N TYR A 5 -9.68 -3.38 -0.34
CA TYR A 5 -9.29 -4.78 -0.13
C TYR A 5 -9.09 -5.05 1.35
N GLU A 6 -9.38 -6.27 1.79
CA GLU A 6 -9.13 -6.70 3.16
C GLU A 6 -8.52 -8.11 3.19
N PHE A 7 -7.38 -8.25 3.87
CA PHE A 7 -6.65 -9.51 3.99
C PHE A 7 -5.96 -9.60 5.35
N SER A 8 -6.13 -10.71 6.08
CA SER A 8 -5.40 -10.99 7.33
C SER A 8 -5.39 -9.83 8.35
N GLY A 9 -6.52 -9.12 8.48
CA GLY A 9 -6.68 -7.95 9.35
C GLY A 9 -5.91 -6.71 8.89
N PHE A 10 -5.55 -6.63 7.61
CA PHE A 10 -5.11 -5.41 6.94
C PHE A 10 -6.22 -4.95 5.99
N ARG A 11 -6.47 -3.65 5.98
CA ARG A 11 -7.38 -3.00 5.04
C ARG A 11 -6.57 -2.10 4.12
N PHE A 12 -6.93 -2.09 2.85
CA PHE A 12 -6.24 -1.32 1.81
C PHE A 12 -7.25 -0.45 1.08
N GLU A 13 -6.97 0.83 0.99
CA GLU A 13 -7.77 1.80 0.25
C GLU A 13 -6.96 2.24 -0.97
N ALA A 14 -7.39 1.85 -2.16
CA ALA A 14 -6.75 2.20 -3.43
C ALA A 14 -7.59 3.23 -4.17
N GLY A 15 -7.03 4.42 -4.40
CA GLY A 15 -7.73 5.51 -5.08
C GLY A 15 -6.79 6.35 -5.93
N PRO A 16 -7.30 7.35 -6.68
CA PRO A 16 -6.47 8.29 -7.41
C PRO A 16 -5.46 8.98 -6.49
N ASP A 17 -4.22 9.12 -6.94
CA ASP A 17 -3.22 9.85 -6.17
C ASP A 17 -3.52 11.36 -6.25
N PRO A 18 -3.72 12.06 -5.11
CA PRO A 18 -4.06 13.47 -5.10
C PRO A 18 -2.94 14.37 -5.63
N ASP A 19 -1.68 13.92 -5.56
CA ASP A 19 -0.52 14.66 -6.04
C ASP A 19 -0.22 14.36 -7.51
N LYS A 20 -0.69 13.23 -8.03
CA LYS A 20 -0.40 12.73 -9.39
C LYS A 20 -1.61 12.05 -10.02
N ALA A 21 -2.34 12.80 -10.84
CA ALA A 21 -3.58 12.33 -11.48
C ALA A 21 -3.41 11.08 -12.36
N ASP A 22 -2.19 10.77 -12.82
CA ASP A 22 -1.85 9.58 -13.60
C ASP A 22 -1.57 8.33 -12.74
N ARG A 23 -1.78 8.40 -11.42
CA ARG A 23 -1.41 7.33 -10.49
C ARG A 23 -2.56 6.91 -9.58
N ILE A 24 -2.43 5.70 -9.08
CA ILE A 24 -3.27 5.15 -8.02
C ILE A 24 -2.39 5.03 -6.77
N ARG A 25 -2.88 5.56 -5.65
CA ARG A 25 -2.29 5.42 -4.33
C ARG A 25 -3.05 4.35 -3.55
N VAL A 26 -2.33 3.41 -2.96
CA VAL A 26 -2.84 2.43 -2.01
C VAL A 26 -2.37 2.82 -0.62
N VAL A 27 -3.33 3.13 0.27
CA VAL A 27 -3.09 3.41 1.69
C VAL A 27 -3.39 2.15 2.50
N ILE A 28 -2.52 1.85 3.45
CA ILE A 28 -2.57 0.60 4.22
C ILE A 28 -3.02 0.90 5.65
N PHE A 29 -3.95 0.10 6.16
CA PHE A 29 -4.50 0.18 7.51
C PHE A 29 -4.39 -1.17 8.22
N LYS A 30 -4.21 -1.13 9.54
CA LYS A 30 -4.19 -2.28 10.44
C LYS A 30 -5.03 -1.93 11.66
N ASP A 31 -5.99 -2.79 12.02
CA ASP A 31 -6.83 -2.60 13.22
C ASP A 31 -7.56 -1.24 13.26
N GLY A 32 -7.92 -0.71 12.08
CA GLY A 32 -8.62 0.57 11.92
C GLY A 32 -7.70 1.80 11.85
N GLU A 33 -6.40 1.65 12.10
CA GLU A 33 -5.43 2.74 12.09
C GLU A 33 -4.49 2.67 10.88
N PRO A 34 -3.92 3.80 10.41
CA PRO A 34 -2.91 3.78 9.36
C PRO A 34 -1.71 2.92 9.76
N PHE A 35 -1.32 1.99 8.89
CA PHE A 35 -0.13 1.20 9.11
C PHE A 35 1.10 2.04 8.84
N THR A 36 2.05 2.11 9.78
CA THR A 36 3.18 3.04 9.71
C THR A 36 4.52 2.33 9.47
N ASP A 37 5.47 3.08 8.88
CA ASP A 37 6.86 2.66 8.72
C ASP A 37 7.66 2.84 10.03
N LEU A 38 8.96 2.54 10.00
CA LEU A 38 9.84 2.65 11.16
C LEU A 38 9.99 4.10 11.69
N HIS A 39 9.59 5.11 10.93
CA HIS A 39 9.59 6.52 11.32
C HIS A 39 8.19 7.02 11.73
N GLY A 40 7.20 6.13 11.84
CA GLY A 40 5.83 6.50 12.18
C GLY A 40 5.05 7.13 11.03
N ARG A 41 5.53 7.05 9.79
CA ARG A 41 4.84 7.62 8.63
C ARG A 41 3.89 6.59 8.01
N PRO A 42 2.68 6.98 7.56
CA PRO A 42 1.77 6.06 6.90
C PRO A 42 2.41 5.37 5.69
N VAL A 43 2.28 4.05 5.63
CA VAL A 43 2.75 3.23 4.53
C VAL A 43 1.77 3.37 3.37
N GLN A 44 2.30 3.75 2.22
CA GLN A 44 1.51 3.91 1.00
C GLN A 44 2.31 3.42 -0.19
N ARG A 45 1.61 2.90 -1.20
CA ARG A 45 2.21 2.45 -2.45
C ARG A 45 1.54 3.13 -3.63
N ALA A 46 2.34 3.72 -4.51
CA ALA A 46 1.85 4.30 -5.75
C ALA A 46 2.04 3.32 -6.92
N PHE A 47 1.03 3.25 -7.78
CA PHE A 47 1.02 2.51 -9.03
C PHE A 47 0.64 3.45 -10.18
N MET A 48 0.98 3.09 -11.41
CA MET A 48 0.47 3.80 -12.59
C MET A 48 -1.05 3.64 -12.68
N GLY A 49 -1.77 4.67 -13.11
CA GLY A 49 -3.24 4.67 -13.17
C GLY A 49 -3.83 3.69 -14.18
N ASN A 50 -3.01 3.21 -15.13
CA ASN A 50 -3.38 2.16 -16.08
C ASN A 50 -3.03 0.75 -15.58
N ILE A 51 -2.63 0.59 -14.31
CA ILE A 51 -2.32 -0.73 -13.76
C ILE A 51 -3.57 -1.61 -13.74
N ARG A 52 -3.37 -2.91 -13.97
CA ARG A 52 -4.46 -3.87 -13.89
C ARG A 52 -4.91 -4.01 -12.42
N PRO A 53 -6.23 -4.01 -12.13
CA PRO A 53 -6.74 -4.19 -10.77
C PRO A 53 -6.23 -5.46 -10.08
N GLU A 54 -6.02 -6.54 -10.84
CA GLU A 54 -5.47 -7.81 -10.36
C GLU A 54 -4.04 -7.65 -9.78
N SER A 55 -3.22 -6.75 -10.32
CA SER A 55 -1.88 -6.47 -9.79
C SER A 55 -1.94 -5.69 -8.48
N VAL A 56 -2.94 -4.80 -8.33
CA VAL A 56 -3.18 -4.09 -7.07
C VAL A 56 -3.67 -5.07 -5.99
N GLU A 57 -4.60 -5.96 -6.34
CA GLU A 57 -5.06 -7.01 -5.43
C GLU A 57 -3.92 -7.96 -5.03
N GLU A 58 -3.10 -8.41 -5.98
CA GLU A 58 -1.96 -9.29 -5.69
C GLU A 58 -0.98 -8.63 -4.72
N PHE A 59 -0.69 -7.34 -4.91
CA PHE A 59 0.10 -6.55 -3.97
C PHE A 59 -0.54 -6.55 -2.57
N CYS A 60 -1.82 -6.19 -2.45
CA CYS A 60 -2.53 -6.14 -1.17
C CYS A 60 -2.49 -7.51 -0.46
N ARG A 61 -2.75 -8.59 -1.21
CA ARG A 61 -2.71 -9.97 -0.70
C ARG A 61 -1.31 -10.36 -0.21
N ARG A 62 -0.26 -10.12 -1.01
CA ARG A 62 1.13 -10.43 -0.61
C ARG A 62 1.56 -9.60 0.59
N PHE A 63 1.26 -8.30 0.61
CA PHE A 63 1.61 -7.44 1.74
C PHE A 63 0.99 -7.94 3.07
N ALA A 64 -0.26 -8.38 3.03
CA ALA A 64 -0.95 -8.86 4.22
C ALA A 64 -0.45 -10.23 4.72
N THR A 65 -0.10 -11.13 3.79
CA THR A 65 0.16 -12.55 4.10
C THR A 65 1.64 -12.91 4.19
N ASP A 66 2.51 -12.21 3.44
CA ASP A 66 3.95 -12.47 3.37
C ASP A 66 4.73 -11.45 4.21
N LYS A 67 5.12 -11.87 5.42
CA LYS A 67 5.88 -11.03 6.35
C LYS A 67 7.25 -10.61 5.79
N ALA A 68 7.92 -11.48 5.02
CA ALA A 68 9.23 -11.18 4.46
C ALA A 68 9.12 -10.10 3.39
N TYR A 69 8.16 -10.26 2.47
CA TYR A 69 7.83 -9.25 1.46
C TYR A 69 7.46 -7.90 2.11
N ARG A 70 6.59 -7.92 3.12
CA ARG A 70 6.20 -6.71 3.84
C ARG A 70 7.40 -6.01 4.47
N ASN A 71 8.25 -6.73 5.19
CA ASN A 71 9.41 -6.15 5.86
C ASN A 71 10.41 -5.56 4.85
N GLU A 72 10.67 -6.24 3.74
CA GLU A 72 11.53 -5.72 2.68
C GLU A 72 10.99 -4.41 2.11
N LEU A 73 9.67 -4.34 1.88
CA LEU A 73 9.02 -3.13 1.37
C LEU A 73 9.11 -1.96 2.36
N LEU A 74 8.90 -2.22 3.65
CA LEU A 74 9.04 -1.21 4.70
C LEU A 74 10.46 -0.66 4.74
N VAL A 75 11.48 -1.54 4.74
CA VAL A 75 12.88 -1.12 4.73
C VAL A 75 13.18 -0.27 3.50
N LYS A 76 12.76 -0.69 2.30
CA LYS A 76 12.96 0.09 1.07
C LYS A 76 12.31 1.47 1.15
N GLN A 77 11.07 1.55 1.65
CA GLN A 77 10.36 2.81 1.78
C GLN A 77 11.01 3.75 2.81
N THR A 78 11.42 3.22 3.95
CA THR A 78 12.16 3.95 4.98
C THR A 78 13.48 4.51 4.43
N LEU A 79 14.23 3.72 3.67
CA LEU A 79 15.52 4.12 3.09
C LEU A 79 15.41 5.03 1.86
N SER A 80 14.24 5.11 1.20
CA SER A 80 14.03 5.98 0.02
C SER A 80 13.83 7.46 0.37
N CYS A 81 14.02 7.86 1.63
CA CYS A 81 13.88 9.25 2.11
C CYS A 81 15.22 9.95 2.40
N CYS A 82 16.32 9.42 1.88
CA CYS A 82 17.63 10.08 1.89
C CYS A 82 17.99 10.61 0.50
#